data_AF-A0A166G4H6-F1
#
_entry.id   AF-A0A166G4H6-F1
#
_cell.length_a   1.000
_cell.length_b   1.000
_cell.length_c   1.000
_cell.angle_alpha   90.00
_cell.angle_beta   90.00
_cell.angle_gamma   90.00
#
_symmetry.space_group_name_H-M   'P 1'
#
loop_
_entity.id
_entity.type
_entity.pdbx_description
1 polymer ?
#
loop_
_entity_poly.entity_id
_entity_poly.type
_entity_poly.pdbx_seq_one_letter_code
_entity_poly.pdbx_strand_id
1 'polypeptide(L)'
;MGDAAGVGAGLSGGPDSTSEGHPQETYLYTAKALYAYTASADDSPHEISFTKGEVLAIADDQGKWWPAKKADGTIGIAPSNYLQII
;
A
#
# COMPACT_ATOMS: atom_id res chain seq x y z
N MET A 1 -5.67 -25.57 -49.40
CA MET A 1 -6.19 -25.99 -48.08
C MET A 1 -5.04 -26.59 -47.29
N GLY A 2 -4.77 -26.05 -46.09
CA GLY A 2 -3.81 -26.64 -45.14
C GLY A 2 -2.87 -25.63 -44.50
N ASP A 3 -3.39 -24.82 -43.58
CA ASP A 3 -2.65 -23.95 -42.66
C ASP A 3 -1.78 -24.76 -41.68
N ALA A 4 -0.62 -24.22 -41.29
CA ALA A 4 -0.11 -24.29 -39.91
C ALA A 4 1.12 -23.39 -39.70
N ALA A 5 0.96 -22.43 -38.78
CA ALA A 5 1.99 -21.60 -38.18
C ALA A 5 2.82 -22.36 -37.13
N GLY A 6 3.90 -21.75 -36.65
CA GLY A 6 4.52 -22.16 -35.37
C GLY A 6 5.90 -21.57 -35.11
N VAL A 7 5.92 -20.35 -34.56
CA VAL A 7 7.11 -19.72 -33.95
C VAL A 7 7.35 -20.33 -32.56
N GLY A 8 8.61 -20.68 -32.25
CA GLY A 8 9.04 -21.26 -30.98
C GLY A 8 9.97 -20.31 -30.21
N ALA A 9 9.57 -20.04 -28.97
CA ALA A 9 10.07 -19.02 -28.05
C ALA A 9 11.48 -19.25 -27.48
N GLY A 10 12.05 -18.19 -26.90
CA GLY A 10 13.21 -18.28 -26.01
C GLY A 10 13.74 -16.93 -25.54
N LEU A 11 12.95 -16.14 -24.81
CA LEU A 11 13.49 -15.06 -23.97
C LEU A 11 13.20 -15.41 -22.50
N SER A 12 14.27 -15.71 -21.78
CA SER A 12 14.26 -15.99 -20.36
C SER A 12 14.41 -14.69 -19.57
N GLY A 13 13.60 -14.52 -18.52
CA GLY A 13 14.07 -13.96 -17.25
C GLY A 13 13.76 -12.50 -16.94
N GLY A 14 12.92 -12.30 -15.93
CA GLY A 14 12.83 -11.07 -15.13
C GLY A 14 11.52 -11.05 -14.33
N PRO A 15 11.55 -11.00 -12.98
CA PRO A 15 10.40 -11.33 -12.16
C PRO A 15 9.32 -10.26 -12.23
N ASP A 16 8.09 -10.78 -12.30
CA ASP A 16 6.83 -10.16 -11.95
C ASP A 16 7.00 -9.10 -10.84
N SER A 17 7.12 -7.85 -11.25
CA SER A 17 6.72 -6.73 -10.42
C SER A 17 5.48 -6.19 -11.10
N THR A 18 4.35 -6.78 -10.72
CA THR A 18 3.01 -6.36 -11.06
C THR A 18 2.89 -4.89 -10.68
N SER A 19 3.27 -4.02 -11.62
CA SER A 19 3.09 -2.59 -11.52
C SER A 19 1.62 -2.32 -11.90
N GLU A 20 0.70 -2.85 -11.10
CA GLU A 20 -0.68 -2.37 -11.13
C GLU A 20 -0.61 -0.92 -10.63
N GLY A 21 -0.96 0.00 -11.53
CA GLY A 21 -0.78 1.43 -11.35
C GLY A 21 -1.63 1.97 -10.22
N HIS A 22 -1.12 1.88 -8.99
CA HIS A 22 -1.49 2.83 -7.96
C HIS A 22 -0.94 4.19 -8.40
N PRO A 23 -1.76 5.25 -8.51
CA PRO A 23 -1.23 6.58 -8.76
C PRO A 23 -0.11 6.83 -7.77
N GLN A 24 0.95 7.53 -8.18
CA GLN A 24 2.07 7.85 -7.30
C GLN A 24 1.56 8.71 -6.14
N GLU A 25 1.04 8.07 -5.10
CA GLU A 25 0.58 8.73 -3.90
C GLU A 25 1.81 9.33 -3.26
N THR A 26 1.88 10.64 -3.36
CA THR A 26 2.95 11.38 -2.72
C THR A 26 2.61 11.43 -1.25
N TYR A 27 3.41 10.76 -0.43
CA TYR A 27 3.25 10.81 1.02
C TYR A 27 3.85 12.12 1.54
N LEU A 28 3.03 13.17 1.51
CA LEU A 28 3.42 14.55 1.82
C LEU A 28 3.54 14.82 3.32
N TYR A 29 2.81 14.05 4.13
CA TYR A 29 2.71 14.27 5.56
C TYR A 29 3.38 13.15 6.34
N THR A 30 3.80 13.47 7.56
CA THR A 30 4.28 12.49 8.52
C THR A 30 3.33 12.50 9.72
N ALA A 31 2.93 11.33 10.18
CA ALA A 31 2.06 11.19 11.34
C ALA A 31 2.66 10.24 12.37
N LYS A 32 2.43 10.54 13.65
CA LYS A 32 2.75 9.65 14.75
C LYS A 32 1.49 8.97 15.27
N ALA A 33 1.56 7.66 15.47
CA ALA A 33 0.49 6.90 16.10
C ALA A 33 0.38 7.23 17.60
N LEU A 34 -0.78 7.73 18.02
CA LEU A 34 -1.11 8.01 19.42
C LEU A 34 -1.45 6.74 20.20
N TYR A 35 -1.99 5.74 19.50
CA TYR A 35 -2.39 4.43 20.01
C TYR A 35 -1.96 3.32 19.03
N ALA A 36 -1.93 2.07 19.51
CA ALA A 36 -1.74 0.93 18.62
C ALA A 36 -3.06 0.58 17.93
N TYR A 37 -2.97 0.07 16.70
CA TYR A 37 -4.10 -0.38 15.90
C TYR A 37 -3.78 -1.71 15.25
N THR A 38 -4.73 -2.64 15.29
CA THR A 38 -4.63 -3.96 14.65
C THR A 38 -5.71 -4.03 13.58
N ALA A 39 -5.29 -4.10 12.32
CA ALA A 39 -6.18 -4.23 11.18
C ALA A 39 -6.84 -5.62 11.19
N SER A 40 -8.14 -5.64 10.89
CA SER A 40 -8.90 -6.87 10.71
C SER A 40 -8.97 -7.21 9.22
N ALA A 41 -8.28 -8.26 8.80
CA ALA A 41 -8.27 -8.69 7.40
C ALA A 41 -9.67 -9.09 6.88
N ASP A 42 -10.57 -9.53 7.77
CA ASP A 42 -11.94 -9.91 7.42
C ASP A 42 -12.88 -8.72 7.18
N ASP A 43 -12.67 -7.58 7.86
CA ASP A 43 -13.54 -6.40 7.77
C ASP A 43 -13.10 -5.45 6.66
N SER A 44 -11.79 -5.21 6.54
CA SER A 44 -11.23 -4.21 5.64
C SER A 44 -9.84 -4.66 5.16
N PRO A 45 -9.73 -5.23 3.95
CA PRO A 45 -8.48 -5.82 3.47
C PRO A 45 -7.36 -4.80 3.18
N HIS A 46 -7.62 -3.51 3.33
CA HIS A 46 -6.67 -2.43 2.99
C HIS A 46 -6.20 -1.66 4.23
N GLU A 47 -6.67 -2.03 5.41
CA GLU A 47 -6.19 -1.44 6.66
C GLU A 47 -4.82 -1.98 7.03
N ILE A 48 -4.01 -1.14 7.68
CA ILE A 48 -2.67 -1.53 8.16
C ILE A 48 -2.59 -1.48 9.68
N SER A 49 -1.85 -2.44 10.24
CA SER A 49 -1.55 -2.47 11.68
C SER A 49 -0.32 -1.62 12.00
N PHE A 50 -0.35 -0.93 13.13
CA PHE A 50 0.76 -0.10 13.63
C PHE A 50 0.77 -0.04 15.16
N THR A 51 1.93 0.26 15.71
CA THR A 51 2.15 0.34 17.16
C THR A 51 2.08 1.78 17.67
N LYS A 52 1.79 1.96 18.96
CA LYS A 52 1.81 3.30 19.58
C LYS A 52 3.20 3.91 19.45
N GLY A 53 3.26 5.13 18.93
CA GLY A 53 4.49 5.89 18.72
C GLY A 53 5.16 5.63 17.37
N GLU A 54 4.65 4.69 16.57
CA GLU A 54 5.13 4.44 15.21
C GLU A 54 4.89 5.64 14.30
N VAL A 55 5.78 5.84 13.34
CA VAL A 55 5.73 6.96 12.38
C VAL A 55 5.29 6.41 11.02
N LEU A 56 4.25 7.02 10.47
CA LEU A 56 3.65 6.68 9.20
C LEU A 56 3.79 7.85 8.24
N ALA A 57 4.07 7.56 6.97
CA ALA A 57 3.96 8.54 5.91
C ALA A 57 2.51 8.57 5.44
N ILE A 58 1.90 9.76 5.32
CA ILE A 58 0.48 9.94 4.99
C ILE A 58 0.37 10.72 3.67
N ALA A 59 -0.47 10.23 2.75
CA ALA A 59 -0.68 10.86 1.45
C ALA A 59 -1.75 11.96 1.48
N ASP A 60 -2.82 11.73 2.23
CA ASP A 60 -3.93 12.67 2.39
C ASP A 60 -4.44 12.61 3.85
N ASP A 61 -4.61 13.78 4.47
CA ASP A 61 -5.15 13.94 5.83
C ASP A 61 -6.66 14.27 5.84
N GLN A 62 -7.32 14.20 4.68
CA GLN A 62 -8.74 14.41 4.56
C GLN A 62 -9.52 13.11 4.83
N GLY A 63 -10.51 13.19 5.72
CA GLY A 63 -11.43 12.09 6.00
C GLY A 63 -11.13 11.26 7.25
N LYS A 64 -11.83 10.13 7.37
CA LYS A 64 -11.76 9.23 8.55
C LYS A 64 -10.63 8.20 8.44
N TRP A 65 -10.21 7.91 7.21
CA TRP A 65 -9.21 6.90 6.89
C TRP A 65 -8.19 7.53 5.96
N TRP A 66 -6.94 7.57 6.40
CA TRP A 66 -5.85 8.22 5.71
C TRP A 66 -4.99 7.19 4.98
N PRO A 67 -4.68 7.39 3.70
CA PRO A 67 -3.72 6.57 2.98
C PRO A 67 -2.35 6.71 3.66
N ALA A 68 -1.79 5.58 4.09
CA ALA A 68 -0.64 5.51 4.95
C ALA A 68 0.37 4.47 4.45
N LYS A 69 1.66 4.78 4.65
CA LYS A 69 2.77 3.87 4.38
C LYS A 69 3.66 3.75 5.61
N LYS A 70 3.98 2.50 5.96
CA LYS A 70 4.93 2.15 7.02
C LYS A 70 6.37 2.20 6.53
N ALA A 71 7.32 2.26 7.46
CA ALA A 71 8.74 2.20 7.15
C ALA A 71 9.17 0.88 6.47
N ASP A 72 8.44 -0.21 6.71
CA ASP A 72 8.67 -1.51 6.07
C ASP A 72 8.14 -1.59 4.63
N GLY A 73 7.51 -0.51 4.12
CA GLY A 73 6.95 -0.43 2.78
C GLY A 73 5.50 -0.88 2.67
N THR A 74 4.88 -1.37 3.74
CA THR A 74 3.44 -1.72 3.75
C THR A 74 2.60 -0.48 3.51
N ILE A 75 1.68 -0.56 2.54
CA ILE A 75 0.76 0.51 2.17
C ILE A 75 -0.67 0.08 2.50
N GLY A 76 -1.47 1.01 2.99
CA GLY A 76 -2.91 0.83 3.14
C GLY A 76 -3.55 2.07 3.76
N ILE A 77 -4.63 1.91 4.52
CA ILE A 77 -5.33 2.99 5.19
C ILE A 77 -5.23 2.87 6.72
N ALA A 78 -5.18 4.01 7.40
CA ALA A 78 -5.12 4.12 8.85
C ALA A 78 -6.21 5.06 9.37
N PRO A 79 -6.83 4.75 10.53
CA PRO A 79 -7.88 5.60 11.09
C PRO A 79 -7.31 6.92 11.62
N SER A 80 -7.84 8.04 11.15
CA SER A 80 -7.26 9.37 11.42
C SER A 80 -7.26 9.77 12.89
N ASN A 81 -8.23 9.28 13.67
CA ASN A 81 -8.33 9.54 15.11
C ASN A 81 -7.27 8.80 15.95
N TYR A 82 -6.47 7.92 15.35
CA TYR A 82 -5.34 7.26 16.01
C TYR A 82 -4.01 7.98 15.74
N LEU A 83 -4.01 8.97 14.86
CA LEU A 83 -2.81 9.60 14.33
C LEU A 83 -2.76 11.09 14.69
N GLN A 84 -1.54 11.61 14.77
CA GLN A 84 -1.27 13.03 14.88
C GLN A 84 -0.24 13.42 13.82
N ILE A 85 -0.57 14.36 12.93
CA ILE A 85 0.39 14.96 12.00
C ILE A 85 1.48 15.69 12.80
N ILE A 86 2.75 15.53 12.41
CA ILE A 86 3.93 16.11 13.07
C ILE A 86 4.84 16.87 12.10
#